data_AF-A0A6L7CT21-F1
#
_entry.id   AF-A0A6L7CT21-F1
#
_cell.length_a   1.000
_cell.length_b   1.000
_cell.length_c   1.000
_cell.angle_alpha   90.00
_cell.angle_beta   90.00
_cell.angle_gamma   90.00
#
_symmetry.space_group_name_H-M   'P 1'
#
loop_
_entity.id
_entity.type
_entity.pdbx_description
1 polymer ?
#
loop_
_entity_poly.entity_id
_entity_poly.type
_entity_poly.pdbx_seq_one_letter_code
_entity_poly.pdbx_strand_id
1 'polypeptide(L)'
;TGVSPSIGKTFVCANLAAVISQTNKRVLLIDCDMRKGYTHELLGTNNVNGLSEILIGQGDITTAAKPTSIAKFDLIPRGQVPPNPSELLMSERFAELVNWASKNYDLVLIDTPPILAVTDAAIVGRHVGTTLMVARYAVNTLKEVETSLSRFEQNGIPVKGVILNSIFRRASAYQDYGYYEYE
;
A
#
# COMPACT_ATOMS: atom_id res chain seq x y z
N THR A 1 -0.65 3.13 -3.37
CA THR A 1 0.31 2.95 -4.48
C THR A 1 1.26 4.13 -4.59
N GLY A 2 2.22 4.11 -5.52
CA GLY A 2 3.17 5.20 -5.76
C GLY A 2 3.63 5.29 -7.22
N VAL A 3 4.17 6.44 -7.61
CA VAL A 3 4.65 6.71 -8.98
C VAL A 3 5.83 5.81 -9.35
N SER A 4 6.91 5.82 -8.56
CA SER A 4 8.16 5.10 -8.81
C SER A 4 8.69 4.39 -7.54
N PRO A 5 9.70 3.51 -7.65
CA PRO A 5 10.30 2.85 -6.48
C PRO A 5 10.95 3.85 -5.49
N SER A 6 11.07 3.45 -4.22
CA SER A 6 11.82 4.20 -3.20
C SER A 6 11.36 5.64 -2.93
N ILE A 7 10.04 5.88 -3.07
CA ILE A 7 9.40 7.19 -2.78
C ILE A 7 8.67 7.26 -1.44
N GLY A 8 8.73 6.19 -0.64
CA GLY A 8 8.11 6.12 0.68
C GLY A 8 6.63 5.72 0.70
N LYS A 9 6.14 5.02 -0.34
CA LYS A 9 4.78 4.44 -0.36
C LYS A 9 4.48 3.56 0.86
N THR A 10 5.39 2.64 1.19
CA THR A 10 5.28 1.71 2.33
C THR A 10 5.39 2.47 3.66
N PHE A 11 6.25 3.49 3.72
CA PHE A 11 6.36 4.39 4.87
C PHE A 11 5.03 5.10 5.16
N VAL A 12 4.43 5.74 4.15
CA VAL A 12 3.14 6.43 4.30
C VAL A 12 2.04 5.43 4.68
N CYS A 13 1.98 4.28 4.01
CA CYS A 13 0.95 3.26 4.25
C CYS A 13 0.99 2.69 5.67
N ALA A 14 2.16 2.26 6.14
CA ALA A 14 2.32 1.68 7.47
C ALA A 14 2.07 2.69 8.59
N ASN A 15 2.57 3.92 8.47
CA ASN A 15 2.33 4.95 9.48
C ASN A 15 0.87 5.41 9.50
N LEU A 16 0.22 5.52 8.35
CA LEU A 16 -1.22 5.82 8.28
C LEU A 16 -2.04 4.73 8.98
N ALA A 17 -1.73 3.46 8.72
CA ALA A 17 -2.38 2.34 9.38
C ALA A 17 -2.19 2.39 10.91
N ALA A 18 -0.95 2.66 11.37
CA ALA A 18 -0.64 2.80 12.78
C ALA A 18 -1.42 3.95 13.45
N VAL A 19 -1.43 5.15 12.87
CA VAL A 19 -2.18 6.30 13.40
C VAL A 19 -3.69 6.01 13.45
N ILE A 20 -4.24 5.34 12.43
CA ILE A 20 -5.66 4.99 12.43
C ILE A 20 -5.98 3.95 13.51
N SER A 21 -5.10 2.96 13.73
CA SER A 21 -5.31 1.95 14.80
C SER A 21 -5.39 2.57 16.20
N GLN A 22 -4.65 3.66 16.44
CA GLN A 22 -4.68 4.42 17.69
C GLN A 22 -6.04 5.11 17.92
N THR A 23 -6.86 5.28 16.88
CA THR A 23 -8.25 5.78 17.01
C THR A 23 -9.26 4.69 17.40
N ASN A 24 -8.79 3.59 17.99
CA ASN A 24 -9.58 2.45 18.45
C ASN A 24 -10.25 1.64 17.33
N LYS A 25 -9.80 1.81 16.07
CA LYS A 25 -10.27 1.06 14.89
C LYS A 25 -9.44 -0.22 14.68
N ARG A 26 -10.08 -1.29 14.24
CA ARG A 26 -9.40 -2.51 13.78
C ARG A 26 -8.88 -2.28 12.37
N VAL A 27 -7.56 -2.28 12.22
CA VAL A 27 -6.88 -1.98 10.96
C VAL A 27 -6.14 -3.21 10.46
N LEU A 28 -6.29 -3.54 9.18
CA LEU A 28 -5.48 -4.53 8.49
C LEU A 28 -4.64 -3.86 7.40
N LEU A 29 -3.33 -4.15 7.39
CA LEU A 29 -2.46 -3.87 6.24
C LEU A 29 -2.23 -5.16 5.45
N ILE A 30 -2.40 -5.10 4.13
CA ILE A 30 -2.03 -6.19 3.22
C ILE A 30 -0.86 -5.72 2.36
N ASP A 31 0.25 -6.47 2.40
CA ASP A 31 1.43 -6.19 1.58
C ASP A 31 1.32 -6.92 0.23
N CYS A 32 0.77 -6.22 -0.77
CA CYS A 32 0.69 -6.70 -2.14
C CYS A 32 1.96 -6.45 -2.96
N ASP A 33 3.04 -5.94 -2.36
CA ASP A 33 4.36 -5.88 -2.99
C ASP A 33 5.08 -7.23 -2.84
N MET A 34 4.56 -8.26 -3.51
CA MET A 34 5.16 -9.60 -3.52
C MET A 34 6.55 -9.67 -4.18
N ARG A 35 7.05 -8.54 -4.71
CA ARG A 35 8.36 -8.43 -5.35
C ARG A 35 9.41 -7.92 -4.37
N LYS A 36 9.13 -6.83 -3.66
CA LYS A 36 10.08 -6.12 -2.79
C LYS A 36 9.52 -5.73 -1.42
N GLY A 37 8.30 -6.15 -1.09
CA GLY A 37 7.64 -5.88 0.19
C GLY A 37 8.45 -6.37 1.39
N TYR A 38 8.48 -5.56 2.42
CA TYR A 38 9.26 -5.79 3.64
C TYR A 38 8.50 -5.33 4.90
N THR A 39 7.16 -5.22 4.79
CA THR A 39 6.31 -4.74 5.90
C THR A 39 6.42 -5.62 7.15
N HIS A 40 6.70 -6.92 6.98
CA HIS A 40 6.91 -7.84 8.09
C HIS A 40 8.15 -7.48 8.92
N GLU A 41 9.25 -7.08 8.27
CA GLU A 41 10.45 -6.58 8.95
C GLU A 41 10.15 -5.27 9.68
N LEU A 42 9.44 -4.35 9.02
CA LEU A 42 9.09 -3.04 9.58
C LEU A 42 8.19 -3.15 10.81
N LEU A 43 7.26 -4.10 10.82
CA LEU A 43 6.23 -4.26 11.86
C LEU A 43 6.54 -5.40 12.84
N GLY A 44 7.71 -6.03 12.75
CA GLY A 44 8.16 -7.07 13.67
C GLY A 44 7.35 -8.36 13.61
N THR A 45 6.88 -8.76 12.42
CA THR A 45 6.15 -10.02 12.21
C THR A 45 6.97 -11.00 11.35
N ASN A 46 6.60 -12.28 11.37
CA ASN A 46 7.20 -13.28 10.47
C ASN A 46 6.54 -13.26 9.08
N ASN A 47 7.27 -13.65 8.05
CA ASN A 47 6.78 -13.69 6.65
C ASN A 47 6.23 -15.07 6.22
N VAL A 48 5.91 -15.97 7.16
CA VAL A 48 5.49 -17.36 6.87
C VAL A 48 4.00 -17.42 6.51
N ASN A 49 3.58 -18.14 5.48
CA ASN A 49 2.16 -18.23 5.08
C ASN A 49 1.54 -16.83 4.83
N GLY A 50 2.27 -15.97 4.11
CA GLY A 50 1.82 -14.65 3.74
C GLY A 50 0.93 -14.67 2.49
N LEU A 51 0.77 -13.50 1.87
CA LEU A 51 -0.11 -13.29 0.72
C LEU A 51 0.15 -14.29 -0.41
N SER A 52 1.41 -14.50 -0.80
CA SER A 52 1.77 -15.47 -1.84
C SER A 52 1.23 -16.88 -1.54
N GLU A 53 1.46 -17.39 -0.32
CA GLU A 53 1.01 -18.72 0.10
C GLU A 53 -0.52 -18.82 0.18
N ILE A 54 -1.18 -17.75 0.64
CA ILE A 54 -2.64 -17.65 0.66
C ILE A 54 -3.19 -17.75 -0.75
N LEU A 55 -2.61 -17.03 -1.72
CA LEU A 55 -3.12 -16.97 -3.09
C LEU A 55 -2.88 -18.26 -3.89
N ILE A 56 -1.81 -19.01 -3.61
CA ILE A 56 -1.61 -20.36 -4.19
C ILE A 56 -2.40 -21.46 -3.47
N GLY A 57 -3.13 -21.09 -2.41
CA GLY A 57 -4.02 -21.97 -1.68
C GLY A 57 -3.40 -22.83 -0.59
N GLN A 58 -2.16 -22.51 -0.18
CA GLN A 58 -1.46 -23.16 0.91
C GLN A 58 -1.75 -22.51 2.28
N GLY A 59 -2.44 -21.37 2.32
CA GLY A 59 -2.89 -20.70 3.54
C GLY A 59 -4.41 -20.49 3.58
N ASP A 60 -4.99 -20.51 4.77
CA ASP A 60 -6.40 -20.17 4.99
C ASP A 60 -6.55 -18.65 5.22
N ILE A 61 -7.53 -18.06 4.52
CA ILE A 61 -7.84 -16.63 4.61
C ILE A 61 -8.22 -16.23 6.03
N THR A 62 -8.93 -17.10 6.77
CA THR A 62 -9.44 -16.74 8.11
C THR A 62 -8.34 -16.63 9.17
N THR A 63 -7.18 -17.22 8.90
CA THR A 63 -6.00 -17.23 9.80
C THR A 63 -4.82 -16.44 9.22
N ALA A 64 -5.04 -15.75 8.09
CA ALA A 64 -4.00 -15.04 7.36
C ALA A 64 -3.45 -13.82 8.11
N ALA A 65 -4.31 -13.12 8.84
CA ALA A 65 -3.96 -11.88 9.52
C ALA A 65 -3.10 -12.16 10.75
N LYS A 66 -1.99 -11.44 10.86
CA LYS A 66 -1.04 -11.58 11.96
C LYS A 66 -1.02 -10.32 12.82
N PRO A 67 -1.08 -10.44 14.14
CA PRO A 67 -0.93 -9.29 15.01
C PRO A 67 0.46 -8.68 14.87
N THR A 68 0.50 -7.34 14.81
CA THR A 68 1.76 -6.59 14.92
C THR A 68 2.05 -6.28 16.40
N SER A 69 3.16 -5.59 16.68
CA SER A 69 3.43 -5.02 18.00
C SER A 69 2.50 -3.86 18.39
N ILE A 70 1.68 -3.37 17.44
CA ILE A 70 0.76 -2.25 17.62
C ILE A 70 -0.66 -2.79 17.83
N ALA A 71 -1.31 -2.38 18.91
CA ALA A 71 -2.66 -2.84 19.23
C ALA A 71 -3.67 -2.45 18.14
N LYS A 72 -4.61 -3.36 17.85
CA LYS A 72 -5.63 -3.24 16.78
C LYS A 72 -5.08 -3.07 15.36
N PHE A 73 -3.82 -3.40 15.15
CA PHE A 73 -3.19 -3.34 13.86
C PHE A 73 -2.62 -4.71 13.48
N ASP A 74 -3.24 -5.34 12.49
CA ASP A 74 -2.82 -6.62 11.94
C ASP A 74 -2.18 -6.45 10.55
N LEU A 75 -1.38 -7.42 10.16
CA LEU A 75 -0.67 -7.49 8.89
C LEU A 75 -0.90 -8.83 8.19
N ILE A 76 -1.18 -8.80 6.89
CA ILE A 76 -0.91 -9.90 5.97
C ILE A 76 0.37 -9.55 5.21
N PRO A 77 1.52 -10.18 5.55
CA PRO A 77 2.78 -9.87 4.89
C PRO A 77 2.81 -10.53 3.51
N ARG A 78 3.76 -10.12 2.66
CA ARG A 78 3.80 -10.59 1.26
C ARG A 78 3.96 -12.10 1.08
N GLY A 79 4.58 -12.79 2.03
CA GLY A 79 4.96 -14.20 1.89
C GLY A 79 6.25 -14.40 1.08
N GLN A 80 6.54 -15.64 0.67
CA GLN A 80 7.68 -15.95 -0.20
C GLN A 80 7.51 -15.29 -1.58
N VAL A 81 8.57 -14.70 -2.13
CA VAL A 81 8.53 -14.08 -3.46
C VAL A 81 8.15 -15.13 -4.51
N PRO A 82 6.96 -15.02 -5.15
CA PRO A 82 6.53 -15.98 -6.15
C PRO A 82 7.11 -15.61 -7.53
N PRO A 83 7.20 -16.57 -8.47
CA PRO A 83 7.66 -16.29 -9.83
C PRO A 83 6.63 -15.48 -10.65
N ASN A 84 5.36 -15.47 -10.23
CA ASN A 84 4.22 -14.91 -10.95
C ASN A 84 3.31 -14.00 -10.08
N PRO A 85 3.82 -12.88 -9.51
CA PRO A 85 3.06 -12.04 -8.58
C PRO A 85 1.75 -11.47 -9.16
N SER A 86 1.77 -11.02 -10.42
CA SER A 86 0.62 -10.37 -11.04
C SER A 86 -0.53 -11.34 -11.26
N GLU A 87 -0.21 -12.57 -11.68
CA GLU A 87 -1.16 -13.65 -11.92
C GLU A 87 -1.85 -14.08 -10.62
N LEU A 88 -1.12 -14.14 -9.51
CA LEU A 88 -1.71 -14.43 -8.20
C LEU A 88 -2.70 -13.33 -7.79
N LEU A 89 -2.39 -12.07 -8.02
CA LEU A 89 -3.30 -10.95 -7.73
C LEU A 89 -4.54 -10.91 -8.63
N MET A 90 -4.49 -11.54 -9.81
CA MET A 90 -5.66 -11.68 -10.70
C MET A 90 -6.58 -12.84 -10.30
N SER A 91 -6.16 -13.70 -9.37
CA SER A 91 -6.95 -14.85 -8.95
C SER A 91 -8.23 -14.45 -8.22
N GLU A 92 -9.27 -15.28 -8.31
CA GLU A 92 -10.49 -15.12 -7.51
C GLU A 92 -10.18 -15.10 -6.02
N ARG A 93 -9.21 -15.90 -5.59
CA ARG A 93 -8.78 -16.00 -4.19
C ARG A 93 -8.30 -14.67 -3.60
N PHE A 94 -7.74 -13.78 -4.43
CA PHE A 94 -7.42 -12.43 -3.99
C PHE A 94 -8.69 -11.61 -3.72
N ALA A 95 -9.70 -11.72 -4.57
CA ALA A 95 -11.00 -11.07 -4.36
C ALA A 95 -11.70 -11.61 -3.11
N GLU A 96 -11.64 -12.93 -2.86
CA GLU A 96 -12.15 -13.56 -1.63
C GLU A 96 -11.46 -13.00 -0.38
N LEU A 97 -10.12 -12.88 -0.41
CA LEU A 97 -9.34 -12.32 0.68
C LEU A 97 -9.74 -10.87 0.99
N VAL A 98 -9.85 -10.02 -0.03
CA VAL A 98 -10.24 -8.61 0.15
C VAL A 98 -11.66 -8.50 0.68
N ASN A 99 -12.59 -9.33 0.20
CA ASN A 99 -13.97 -9.37 0.69
C ASN A 99 -14.05 -9.83 2.15
N TRP A 100 -13.29 -10.86 2.53
CA TRP A 100 -13.16 -11.28 3.92
C TRP A 100 -12.59 -10.15 4.79
N ALA A 101 -11.50 -9.51 4.35
CA ALA A 101 -10.87 -8.42 5.08
C ALA A 101 -11.85 -7.25 5.31
N SER A 102 -12.59 -6.86 4.26
CA SER A 102 -13.60 -5.80 4.32
C SER A 102 -14.73 -6.08 5.32
N LYS A 103 -15.06 -7.35 5.58
CA LYS A 103 -16.11 -7.73 6.54
C LYS A 103 -15.61 -7.78 7.99
N ASN A 104 -14.31 -8.02 8.17
CA ASN A 104 -13.74 -8.32 9.49
C ASN A 104 -12.95 -7.15 10.10
N TYR A 105 -12.56 -6.16 9.31
CA TYR A 105 -11.81 -4.98 9.77
C TYR A 105 -12.59 -3.69 9.53
N ASP A 106 -12.33 -2.69 10.37
CA ASP A 106 -12.94 -1.38 10.20
C ASP A 106 -12.28 -0.60 9.05
N LEU A 107 -10.99 -0.87 8.79
CA LEU A 107 -10.25 -0.33 7.66
C LEU A 107 -9.20 -1.33 7.14
N VAL A 108 -9.12 -1.45 5.81
CA VAL A 108 -8.12 -2.27 5.12
C VAL A 108 -7.25 -1.35 4.27
N LEU A 109 -5.94 -1.33 4.55
CA LEU A 109 -4.94 -0.66 3.72
C LEU A 109 -4.20 -1.71 2.90
N ILE A 110 -3.90 -1.39 1.64
CA ILE A 110 -3.16 -2.28 0.75
C ILE A 110 -1.94 -1.53 0.21
N ASP A 111 -0.73 -1.96 0.59
CA ASP A 111 0.50 -1.48 -0.03
C ASP A 111 0.75 -2.24 -1.33
N THR A 112 1.16 -1.53 -2.37
CA THR A 112 1.35 -2.09 -3.73
C THR A 112 2.70 -1.65 -4.27
N PRO A 113 3.29 -2.37 -5.23
CA PRO A 113 4.44 -1.84 -5.96
C PRO A 113 4.05 -0.60 -6.80
N PRO A 114 5.03 0.17 -7.30
CA PRO A 114 4.76 1.41 -8.03
C PRO A 114 4.20 1.15 -9.44
N ILE A 115 3.20 1.94 -9.83
CA ILE A 115 2.43 1.74 -11.06
C ILE A 115 3.23 1.95 -12.35
N LEU A 116 4.30 2.76 -12.31
CA LEU A 116 5.17 2.91 -13.47
C LEU A 116 6.10 1.72 -13.68
N ALA A 117 6.39 0.94 -12.63
CA ALA A 117 7.28 -0.20 -12.72
C ALA A 117 6.57 -1.50 -13.14
N VAL A 118 5.39 -1.77 -12.58
CA VAL A 118 4.63 -3.01 -12.81
C VAL A 118 3.12 -2.76 -12.73
N THR A 119 2.32 -3.68 -13.27
CA THR A 119 0.86 -3.56 -13.38
C THR A 119 0.10 -3.93 -12.11
N ASP A 120 0.76 -4.53 -11.12
CA ASP A 120 0.16 -5.10 -9.91
C ASP A 120 -0.80 -4.14 -9.20
N ALA A 121 -0.45 -2.85 -9.09
CA ALA A 121 -1.31 -1.85 -8.45
C ALA A 121 -2.63 -1.61 -9.20
N ALA A 122 -2.65 -1.72 -10.54
CA ALA A 122 -3.88 -1.63 -11.32
C ALA A 122 -4.76 -2.88 -11.14
N ILE A 123 -4.17 -4.05 -10.93
CA ILE A 123 -4.92 -5.27 -10.64
C ILE A 123 -5.60 -5.14 -9.27
N VAL A 124 -4.81 -4.80 -8.26
CA VAL A 124 -5.31 -4.56 -6.89
C VAL A 124 -6.39 -3.47 -6.86
N GLY A 125 -6.19 -2.39 -7.64
CA GLY A 125 -7.09 -1.25 -7.67
C GLY A 125 -8.54 -1.55 -8.09
N ARG A 126 -8.80 -2.71 -8.72
CA ARG A 126 -10.17 -3.15 -9.05
C ARG A 126 -10.97 -3.62 -7.83
N HIS A 127 -10.29 -3.92 -6.72
CA HIS A 127 -10.90 -4.47 -5.51
C HIS A 127 -10.98 -3.44 -4.36
N VAL A 128 -10.60 -2.19 -4.60
CA VAL A 128 -10.54 -1.15 -3.57
C VAL A 128 -11.56 -0.04 -3.80
N GLY A 129 -12.13 0.49 -2.72
CA GLY A 129 -13.06 1.62 -2.78
C GLY A 129 -12.40 2.99 -2.91
N THR A 130 -11.11 3.11 -2.59
CA THR A 130 -10.37 4.39 -2.64
C THR A 130 -8.89 4.15 -2.93
N THR A 131 -8.37 4.88 -3.91
CA THR A 131 -6.95 4.83 -4.30
C THR A 131 -6.28 6.16 -4.03
N LEU A 132 -5.15 6.13 -3.32
CA LEU A 132 -4.25 7.25 -3.12
C LEU A 132 -2.87 6.93 -3.72
N MET A 133 -2.26 7.94 -4.33
CA MET A 133 -0.96 7.81 -4.98
C MET A 133 0.10 8.65 -4.27
N VAL A 134 1.22 8.05 -3.90
CA VAL A 134 2.38 8.77 -3.34
C VAL A 134 3.29 9.26 -4.46
N ALA A 135 3.77 10.50 -4.34
CA ALA A 135 4.82 11.10 -5.15
C ALA A 135 5.87 11.73 -4.22
N ARG A 136 7.15 11.67 -4.59
CA ARG A 136 8.24 12.24 -3.79
C ARG A 136 8.59 13.65 -4.25
N TYR A 137 8.62 14.57 -3.29
CA TYR A 137 9.00 15.96 -3.49
C TYR A 137 10.38 16.09 -4.13
N ALA A 138 10.51 17.00 -5.08
CA ALA A 138 11.73 17.27 -5.84
C ALA A 138 12.37 16.06 -6.54
N VAL A 139 11.63 14.95 -6.69
CA VAL A 139 12.09 13.72 -7.37
C VAL A 139 11.13 13.36 -8.49
N ASN A 140 9.84 13.19 -8.19
CA ASN A 140 8.86 12.88 -9.23
C ASN A 140 8.44 14.14 -9.99
N THR A 141 8.36 14.00 -11.31
CA THR A 141 7.88 15.06 -12.20
C THR A 141 6.36 15.04 -12.34
N LEU A 142 5.77 16.17 -12.72
CA LEU A 142 4.34 16.24 -13.03
C LEU A 142 3.95 15.24 -14.13
N LYS A 143 4.79 15.08 -15.16
CA LYS A 143 4.56 14.14 -16.26
C LYS A 143 4.49 12.68 -15.80
N GLU A 144 5.32 12.28 -14.83
CA GLU A 144 5.27 10.93 -14.26
C GLU A 144 3.99 10.71 -13.45
N VAL A 145 3.55 11.73 -12.70
CA VAL A 145 2.28 11.71 -11.95
C VAL A 145 1.11 11.59 -12.93
N GLU A 146 1.04 12.42 -13.97
CA GLU A 146 0.01 12.36 -15.00
C GLU A 146 -0.02 11.01 -15.71
N THR A 147 1.15 10.48 -16.10
CA THR A 147 1.26 9.15 -16.72
C THR A 147 0.73 8.05 -15.80
N SER A 148 1.01 8.16 -14.50
CA SER A 148 0.53 7.22 -13.49
C SER A 148 -0.98 7.28 -13.33
N LEU A 149 -1.57 8.48 -13.31
CA LEU A 149 -3.02 8.69 -13.28
C LEU A 149 -3.69 8.09 -14.52
N SER A 150 -3.16 8.36 -15.71
CA SER A 150 -3.68 7.81 -16.96
C SER A 150 -3.67 6.27 -16.98
N ARG A 151 -2.65 5.62 -16.39
CA ARG A 151 -2.63 4.14 -16.27
C ARG A 151 -3.76 3.61 -15.39
N PHE A 152 -4.10 4.31 -14.30
CA PHE A 152 -5.23 3.93 -13.45
C PHE A 152 -6.56 4.18 -14.16
N GLU A 153 -6.72 5.33 -14.80
CA GLU A 153 -7.93 5.69 -15.54
C GLU A 153 -8.23 4.72 -16.69
N GLN A 154 -7.21 4.32 -17.46
CA GLN A 154 -7.33 3.28 -18.50
C GLN A 154 -7.81 1.92 -17.97
N ASN A 155 -7.63 1.66 -16.67
CA ASN A 155 -8.08 0.45 -16.01
C ASN A 155 -9.38 0.65 -15.20
N GLY A 156 -10.02 1.82 -15.32
CA GLY A 156 -11.27 2.15 -14.63
C GLY A 156 -11.12 2.42 -13.13
N ILE A 157 -9.91 2.81 -12.68
CA ILE A 157 -9.59 2.96 -11.25
C ILE A 157 -9.49 4.44 -10.92
N PRO A 158 -10.45 5.01 -10.15
CA PRO A 158 -10.38 6.41 -9.77
C PRO A 158 -9.33 6.64 -8.67
N VAL A 159 -8.36 7.51 -8.94
CA VAL A 159 -7.40 7.99 -7.95
C VAL A 159 -7.98 9.23 -7.26
N LYS A 160 -8.19 9.17 -5.95
CA LYS A 160 -8.82 10.27 -5.18
C LYS A 160 -7.91 11.44 -4.89
N GLY A 161 -6.60 11.22 -4.90
CA GLY A 161 -5.62 12.26 -4.63
C GLY A 161 -4.18 11.77 -4.63
N VAL A 162 -3.28 12.74 -4.56
CA VAL A 162 -1.83 12.52 -4.52
C VAL A 162 -1.29 12.99 -3.17
N ILE A 163 -0.47 12.15 -2.53
CA ILE A 163 0.27 12.48 -1.30
C ILE A 163 1.70 12.85 -1.71
N LEU A 164 2.12 14.07 -1.40
CA LEU A 164 3.48 14.54 -1.62
C LEU A 164 4.34 14.20 -0.40
N ASN A 165 5.27 13.27 -0.54
CA ASN A 165 6.12 12.77 0.54
C ASN A 165 7.54 13.37 0.48
N SER A 166 8.22 13.36 1.63
CA SER A 166 9.62 13.82 1.78
C SER A 166 9.85 15.28 1.39
N ILE A 167 8.90 16.16 1.73
CA ILE A 167 9.08 17.60 1.55
C ILE A 167 10.18 18.08 2.50
N PHE A 168 11.07 18.94 2.02
CA PHE A 168 12.09 19.61 2.83
C PHE A 168 12.10 21.10 2.51
N ARG A 169 12.35 21.92 3.53
CA ARG A 169 12.43 23.38 3.36
C ARG A 169 13.65 23.73 2.51
N ARG A 170 13.46 24.60 1.51
CA ARG A 170 14.54 25.07 0.61
C ARG A 170 14.99 26.51 0.87
N ALA A 171 14.28 27.29 1.68
CA ALA A 171 14.65 28.67 2.02
C ALA A 171 14.27 29.03 3.46
N SER A 172 15.13 29.81 4.13
CA SER A 172 14.97 30.30 5.50
C SER A 172 14.74 31.83 5.58
N ALA A 173 14.57 32.51 4.46
CA ALA A 173 14.35 33.95 4.43
C ALA A 173 12.94 34.26 3.90
N TYR A 174 12.10 34.81 4.78
CA TYR A 174 10.74 35.31 4.52
C TYR A 174 9.75 34.28 3.96
N GLN A 175 9.13 33.54 4.88
CA GLN A 175 7.81 32.89 4.77
C GLN A 175 7.32 32.58 3.34
N ASP A 176 7.87 31.46 2.82
CA ASP A 176 7.20 30.44 2.00
C ASP A 176 7.12 30.54 0.48
N TYR A 177 7.17 29.35 -0.15
CA TYR A 177 6.29 28.93 -1.26
C TYR A 177 6.18 27.40 -1.31
N GLY A 178 5.16 26.84 -0.65
CA GLY A 178 4.51 25.56 -1.02
C GLY A 178 4.16 24.60 0.12
N TYR A 179 4.83 24.68 1.28
CA TYR A 179 4.56 23.81 2.43
C TYR A 179 5.08 24.47 3.72
N TYR A 180 4.17 24.66 4.67
CA TYR A 180 4.43 25.25 5.99
C TYR A 180 4.36 24.16 7.08
N GLU A 181 5.26 24.18 8.06
CA GLU A 181 5.10 23.41 9.31
C GLU A 181 5.08 24.37 10.51
N TYR A 182 4.11 24.18 11.39
CA TYR A 182 4.08 24.79 12.72
C TYR A 182 4.97 23.95 13.65
N GLU A 183 5.92 24.59 14.33
CA GLU A 183 6.64 24.00 15.48
C GLU A 183 5.75 24.02 16.73
#